data_AF-A0A6G3PQ13-F1
#
_entry.id   AF-A0A6G3PQ13-F1
#
_cell.length_a   1.000
_cell.length_b   1.000
_cell.length_c   1.000
_cell.angle_alpha   90.00
_cell.angle_beta   90.00
_cell.angle_gamma   90.00
#
_symmetry.space_group_name_H-M   'P 1'
#
loop_
_entity.id
_entity.type
_entity.pdbx_description
1 polymer ?
#
loop_
_entity_poly.entity_id
_entity_poly.type
_entity_poly.pdbx_seq_one_letter_code
_entity_poly.pdbx_strand_id
1 'polypeptide(L)'
;MLQCTTVTSLPTGEALAALLAMPGGPEDAADHLADMAFVLCELGEHTDETEHAAHLWTAEAQPPPGLWFLWTGNDGGLRVHHRFAALTMCPARLHDLREDSRRWCGLFEDHPGRHSFDVSDPLRELLHERIRREARRRAVAEDSDPDDEGRETP
;
A
#
# COMPACT_ATOMS: atom_id res chain seq x y z
N MET A 1 16.83 4.30 -4.87
CA MET A 1 15.50 3.71 -4.83
C MET A 1 15.43 2.65 -5.91
N LEU A 2 15.87 1.44 -5.55
CA LEU A 2 15.78 0.28 -6.42
C LEU A 2 14.57 -0.50 -5.94
N GLN A 3 13.56 -0.66 -6.81
CA GLN A 3 12.51 -1.64 -6.52
C GLN A 3 13.16 -3.02 -6.47
N CYS A 4 12.78 -3.85 -5.51
CA CYS A 4 13.21 -5.22 -5.46
C CYS A 4 12.76 -5.94 -6.74
N THR A 5 13.69 -6.57 -7.45
CA THR A 5 13.40 -7.36 -8.66
C THR A 5 13.64 -8.85 -8.43
N THR A 6 13.66 -9.29 -7.17
CA THR A 6 13.87 -10.70 -6.83
C THR A 6 12.68 -11.53 -7.31
N VAL A 7 12.97 -12.58 -8.06
CA VAL A 7 12.01 -13.56 -8.56
C VAL A 7 12.37 -14.93 -8.00
N THR A 8 11.36 -15.76 -7.74
CA THR A 8 11.56 -17.16 -7.35
C THR A 8 10.48 -18.05 -7.94
N SER A 9 10.76 -19.35 -8.06
CA SER A 9 9.75 -20.34 -8.44
C SER A 9 8.75 -20.52 -7.31
N LEU A 10 7.46 -20.53 -7.63
CA LEU A 10 6.42 -20.84 -6.66
C LEU A 10 6.29 -22.37 -6.53
N PRO A 11 6.38 -22.95 -5.33
CA PRO A 11 6.11 -24.37 -5.14
C PRO A 11 4.60 -24.62 -5.26
N THR A 12 4.11 -24.83 -6.49
CA THR A 12 2.69 -24.85 -6.84
C THR A 12 1.86 -25.83 -6.00
N GLY A 13 2.41 -27.00 -5.65
CA GLY A 13 1.71 -27.97 -4.80
C GLY A 13 1.47 -27.47 -3.37
N GLU A 14 2.46 -26.79 -2.78
CA GLU A 14 2.33 -26.17 -1.46
C GLU A 14 1.44 -24.93 -1.51
N ALA A 15 1.54 -24.14 -2.57
CA ALA A 15 0.68 -22.98 -2.81
C ALA A 15 -0.80 -23.39 -2.93
N LEU A 16 -1.08 -24.47 -3.66
CA LEU A 16 -2.42 -25.02 -3.79
C LEU A 16 -2.96 -25.48 -2.43
N ALA A 17 -2.15 -26.20 -1.65
CA ALA A 17 -2.53 -26.61 -0.31
C ALA A 17 -2.82 -25.41 0.60
N ALA A 18 -2.03 -24.35 0.51
CA ALA A 18 -2.24 -23.12 1.29
C ALA A 18 -3.51 -22.37 0.89
N LEU A 19 -3.81 -22.26 -0.42
CA LEU A 19 -5.05 -21.63 -0.91
C LEU A 19 -6.30 -22.40 -0.47
N LEU A 20 -6.27 -23.74 -0.58
CA LEU A 20 -7.38 -24.60 -0.16
C LEU A 20 -7.59 -24.58 1.37
N ALA A 21 -6.53 -24.37 2.15
CA ALA A 21 -6.61 -24.28 3.60
C ALA A 21 -7.07 -22.89 4.10
N MET A 22 -7.00 -21.85 3.25
CA MET A 22 -7.34 -20.48 3.63
C MET A 22 -8.87 -20.28 3.68
N PRO A 23 -9.43 -19.78 4.80
CA PRO A 23 -10.82 -19.34 4.82
C PRO A 23 -11.05 -18.21 3.81
N GLY A 24 -12.01 -18.41 2.90
CA GLY A 24 -12.27 -17.47 1.80
C GLY A 24 -11.22 -17.52 0.68
N GLY A 25 -10.48 -18.62 0.57
CA GLY A 25 -9.67 -18.94 -0.61
C GLY A 25 -10.51 -19.10 -1.88
N PRO A 26 -9.87 -19.13 -3.06
CA PRO A 26 -10.55 -19.25 -4.35
C PRO A 26 -11.25 -20.62 -4.48
N GLU A 27 -12.44 -20.63 -5.08
CA GLU A 27 -13.15 -21.89 -5.40
C GLU A 27 -12.36 -22.75 -6.39
N ASP A 28 -11.66 -22.12 -7.34
CA ASP A 28 -10.81 -22.76 -8.34
C ASP A 28 -9.32 -22.44 -8.13
N ALA A 29 -8.79 -22.92 -7.01
CA ALA A 29 -7.40 -22.67 -6.62
C ALA A 29 -6.36 -23.23 -7.62
N ALA A 30 -6.71 -24.30 -8.35
CA ALA A 30 -5.80 -24.89 -9.33
C ALA A 30 -5.68 -24.01 -10.58
N ASP A 31 -6.81 -23.56 -11.12
CA ASP A 31 -6.82 -22.66 -12.28
C ASP A 31 -6.20 -21.30 -11.94
N HIS A 32 -6.44 -20.78 -10.72
CA HIS A 32 -5.80 -19.55 -10.25
C HIS A 32 -4.26 -19.62 -10.26
N LEU A 33 -3.69 -20.80 -9.97
CA LEU A 33 -2.24 -21.01 -9.94
C LEU A 33 -1.64 -21.43 -11.30
N ALA A 34 -2.46 -21.73 -12.32
CA ALA A 34 -1.99 -22.31 -13.57
C ALA A 34 -0.91 -21.46 -14.26
N ASP A 35 -1.02 -20.13 -14.15
CA ASP A 35 -0.09 -19.17 -14.74
C ASP A 35 0.98 -18.64 -13.76
N MET A 36 0.98 -19.11 -12.50
CA MET A 36 1.87 -18.63 -11.42
C MET A 36 3.06 -19.55 -11.16
N ALA A 37 3.86 -19.86 -12.18
CA ALA A 37 5.07 -20.67 -12.00
C ALA A 37 6.20 -19.92 -11.26
N PHE A 38 6.22 -18.59 -11.40
CA PHE A 38 7.20 -17.70 -10.79
C PHE A 38 6.51 -16.49 -10.19
N VAL A 39 7.05 -15.99 -9.09
CA VAL A 39 6.55 -14.81 -8.39
C VAL A 39 7.65 -13.79 -8.19
N LEU A 40 7.30 -12.52 -8.37
CA LEU A 40 8.15 -11.35 -8.17
C LEU A 40 7.87 -10.75 -6.79
N CYS A 41 8.90 -10.25 -6.10
CA CYS A 41 8.71 -9.51 -4.85
C CYS A 41 7.86 -8.25 -5.08
N GLU A 42 6.77 -8.11 -4.34
CA GLU A 42 5.83 -6.99 -4.42
C GLU A 42 6.10 -5.87 -3.40
N LEU A 43 7.04 -6.07 -2.46
CA LEU A 43 7.32 -5.12 -1.38
C LEU A 43 8.01 -3.82 -1.83
N GLY A 44 8.50 -3.76 -3.08
CA GLY A 44 9.26 -2.61 -3.56
C GLY A 44 10.64 -2.52 -2.91
N GLU A 45 11.00 -1.35 -2.37
CA GLU A 45 12.27 -1.16 -1.66
C GLU A 45 12.16 -1.67 -0.22
N HIS A 46 13.05 -2.58 0.17
CA HIS A 46 13.15 -3.12 1.52
C HIS A 46 14.59 -3.58 1.79
N THR A 47 14.92 -3.83 3.06
CA THR A 47 16.24 -4.33 3.47
C THR A 47 16.43 -5.81 3.14
N ASP A 48 17.67 -6.28 3.05
CA ASP A 48 18.00 -7.70 2.84
C ASP A 48 17.57 -8.60 4.01
N GLU A 49 17.38 -8.01 5.20
CA GLU A 49 16.86 -8.70 6.39
C GLU A 49 15.35 -9.02 6.30
N THR A 50 14.64 -8.40 5.35
CA THR A 50 13.21 -8.60 5.15
C THR A 50 12.98 -9.76 4.18
N GLU A 51 12.09 -10.68 4.55
CA GLU A 51 11.55 -11.66 3.62
C GLU A 51 10.95 -10.93 2.40
N HIS A 52 11.27 -11.39 1.21
CA HIS A 52 10.53 -11.03 0.01
C HIS A 52 9.10 -11.57 0.14
N ALA A 53 8.14 -10.90 -0.49
CA ALA A 53 6.75 -11.31 -0.43
C ALA A 53 6.03 -11.11 -1.76
N ALA A 54 5.17 -12.07 -2.11
CA ALA A 54 4.30 -12.04 -3.27
C ALA A 54 2.87 -12.38 -2.84
N HIS A 55 1.91 -11.62 -3.36
CA HIS A 55 0.51 -11.78 -3.01
C HIS A 55 -0.12 -12.87 -3.88
N LEU A 56 -0.81 -13.81 -3.25
CA LEU A 56 -1.46 -14.91 -3.98
C LEU A 56 -2.97 -14.74 -4.05
N TRP A 57 -3.63 -14.27 -2.99
CA TRP A 57 -5.09 -14.20 -2.95
C TRP A 57 -5.61 -13.29 -1.84
N THR A 58 -6.73 -12.61 -2.06
CA THR A 58 -7.44 -11.85 -1.03
C THR A 58 -8.80 -12.48 -0.77
N ALA A 59 -9.08 -12.88 0.46
CA ALA A 59 -10.40 -13.39 0.82
C ALA A 59 -11.43 -12.25 0.92
N GLU A 60 -12.66 -12.54 0.53
CA GLU A 60 -13.80 -11.62 0.64
C GLU A 60 -14.32 -11.55 2.10
N ALA A 61 -13.49 -10.99 2.99
CA ALA A 61 -13.82 -10.78 4.41
C ALA A 61 -13.49 -9.35 4.87
N GLN A 62 -13.82 -9.01 6.12
CA GLN A 62 -13.59 -7.67 6.67
C GLN A 62 -13.00 -7.73 8.10
N PRO A 63 -11.73 -7.30 8.32
CA PRO A 63 -10.75 -6.95 7.29
C PRO A 63 -10.36 -8.18 6.44
N PRO A 64 -10.06 -8.01 5.15
CA PRO A 64 -9.74 -9.15 4.30
C PRO A 64 -8.35 -9.69 4.68
N PRO A 65 -8.21 -10.99 5.00
CA PRO A 65 -6.90 -11.63 4.99
C PRO A 65 -6.46 -11.86 3.55
N GLY A 66 -5.18 -11.67 3.28
CA GLY A 66 -4.52 -12.06 2.04
C GLY A 66 -3.58 -13.24 2.28
N LEU A 67 -3.51 -14.19 1.35
CA LEU A 67 -2.48 -15.22 1.34
C LEU A 67 -1.22 -14.66 0.67
N TRP A 68 -0.12 -14.73 1.39
CA TRP A 68 1.20 -14.27 0.95
C TRP A 68 2.17 -15.43 0.90
N PHE A 69 3.00 -15.43 -0.13
CA PHE A 69 4.18 -16.28 -0.23
C PHE A 69 5.39 -15.45 0.17
N LEU A 70 6.07 -15.86 1.26
CA LEU A 70 7.24 -15.18 1.79
C LEU A 70 8.48 -16.05 1.61
N TRP A 71 9.60 -15.43 1.22
CA TRP A 71 10.86 -16.14 1.03
C TRP A 71 12.10 -15.30 1.33
N THR A 72 13.19 -15.96 1.71
CA THR A 72 14.50 -15.32 1.85
C THR A 72 15.28 -15.33 0.53
N GLY A 73 16.08 -14.30 0.27
CA GLY A 73 16.95 -14.24 -0.90
C GLY A 73 17.94 -15.42 -1.00
N ASN A 74 18.41 -15.70 -2.21
CA ASN A 74 19.39 -16.74 -2.49
C ASN A 74 20.82 -16.20 -2.28
N ASP A 75 21.24 -16.04 -1.02
CA ASP A 75 22.62 -15.67 -0.69
C ASP A 75 23.55 -16.90 -0.78
N GLY A 76 23.64 -17.50 -1.96
CA GLY A 76 24.59 -18.56 -2.28
C GLY A 76 24.22 -19.97 -1.77
N GLY A 77 22.97 -20.19 -1.36
CA GLY A 77 22.47 -21.48 -0.90
C GLY A 77 21.61 -22.19 -1.95
N LEU A 78 21.73 -23.51 -2.07
CA LEU A 78 20.89 -24.34 -2.96
C LEU A 78 19.41 -24.42 -2.54
N ARG A 79 19.01 -23.82 -1.41
CA ARG A 79 17.65 -23.88 -0.87
C ARG A 79 17.17 -22.48 -0.48
N VAL A 80 16.07 -22.06 -1.09
CA VAL A 80 15.28 -20.91 -0.65
C VAL A 80 14.43 -21.35 0.53
N HIS A 81 14.49 -20.63 1.65
CA HIS A 81 13.53 -20.82 2.73
C HIS A 81 12.28 -20.04 2.39
N HIS A 82 11.13 -20.72 2.38
CA HIS A 82 9.83 -20.11 2.06
C HIS A 82 8.74 -20.52 3.04
N ARG A 83 7.68 -19.72 3.10
CA ARG A 83 6.46 -20.02 3.85
C ARG A 83 5.24 -19.35 3.21
N PHE A 84 4.07 -19.90 3.50
CA PHE A 84 2.79 -19.29 3.17
C PHE A 84 2.15 -18.73 4.44
N ALA A 85 1.61 -17.51 4.39
CA ALA A 85 0.97 -16.89 5.53
C ALA A 85 -0.30 -16.15 5.11
N ALA A 86 -1.40 -16.36 5.84
CA ALA A 86 -2.57 -15.51 5.77
C ALA A 86 -2.32 -14.28 6.66
N LEU A 87 -2.16 -13.11 6.04
CA LEU A 87 -1.87 -11.85 6.72
C LEU A 87 -3.02 -10.87 6.50
N THR A 88 -3.35 -10.08 7.51
CA THR A 88 -4.35 -9.02 7.38
C THR A 88 -3.86 -7.97 6.39
N MET A 89 -4.74 -7.47 5.52
CA MET A 89 -4.40 -6.40 4.58
C MET A 89 -4.18 -5.06 5.28
N CYS A 90 -3.23 -4.27 4.78
CA CYS A 90 -2.92 -2.93 5.28
C CYS A 90 -4.17 -2.03 5.22
N PRO A 91 -4.55 -1.36 6.32
CA PRO A 91 -5.78 -0.56 6.39
C PRO A 91 -5.68 0.77 5.64
N ALA A 92 -4.50 1.14 5.15
CA ALA A 92 -4.28 2.40 4.46
C ALA A 92 -5.03 2.43 3.12
N ARG A 93 -5.73 3.54 2.88
CA ARG A 93 -6.57 3.77 1.70
C ARG A 93 -6.20 5.08 1.04
N LEU A 94 -6.04 5.04 -0.27
CA LEU A 94 -5.99 6.20 -1.14
C LEU A 94 -7.41 6.57 -1.56
N HIS A 95 -7.80 7.81 -1.36
CA HIS A 95 -9.02 8.34 -1.93
C HIS A 95 -8.70 9.05 -3.25
N ASP A 96 -9.21 8.50 -4.34
CA ASP A 96 -9.16 9.15 -5.64
C ASP A 96 -10.31 10.14 -5.74
N LEU A 97 -10.02 11.43 -5.60
CA LEU A 97 -11.02 12.49 -5.64
C LEU A 97 -11.62 12.69 -7.04
N ARG A 98 -10.92 12.26 -8.09
CA ARG A 98 -11.39 12.43 -9.49
C ARG A 98 -12.43 11.37 -9.83
N GLU A 99 -12.25 10.17 -9.33
CA GLU A 99 -13.12 9.02 -9.60
C GLU A 99 -14.08 8.71 -8.44
N ASP A 100 -14.01 9.47 -7.35
CA ASP A 100 -14.69 9.22 -6.08
C ASP A 100 -14.51 7.76 -5.59
N SER A 101 -13.32 7.22 -5.81
CA SER A 101 -13.00 5.82 -5.50
C SER A 101 -12.06 5.73 -4.30
N ARG A 102 -12.06 4.57 -3.64
CA ARG A 102 -11.12 4.25 -2.57
C ARG A 102 -10.33 3.01 -2.95
N ARG A 103 -9.01 3.16 -3.02
CA ARG A 103 -8.08 2.07 -3.33
C ARG A 103 -7.29 1.71 -2.08
N TRP A 104 -7.23 0.43 -1.76
CA TRP A 104 -6.41 -0.08 -0.65
C TRP A 104 -4.92 -0.09 -1.04
N CYS A 105 -4.02 -0.11 -0.06
CA CYS A 105 -2.58 -0.24 -0.33
C CYS A 105 -2.24 -1.49 -1.16
N GLY A 106 -2.98 -2.58 -0.97
CA GLY A 106 -2.72 -3.86 -1.65
C GLY A 106 -1.63 -4.73 -1.01
N LEU A 107 -0.98 -4.26 0.06
CA LEU A 107 0.02 -5.00 0.83
C LEU A 107 -0.54 -5.44 2.20
N PHE A 108 0.13 -6.36 2.89
CA PHE A 108 -0.23 -6.80 4.25
C PHE A 108 0.13 -5.77 5.33
N GLU A 109 -0.54 -5.83 6.49
CA GLU A 109 -0.25 -4.95 7.64
C GLU A 109 1.21 -5.08 8.11
N ASP A 110 1.85 -3.95 8.48
CA ASP A 110 3.28 -3.87 8.81
C ASP A 110 4.26 -4.18 7.66
N HIS A 111 3.82 -4.02 6.40
CA HIS A 111 4.73 -4.10 5.25
C HIS A 111 5.86 -3.04 5.34
N PRO A 112 7.10 -3.38 4.94
CA PRO A 112 8.25 -2.45 5.01
C PRO A 112 8.18 -1.34 3.94
N GLY A 113 7.49 -1.61 2.83
CA GLY A 113 7.39 -0.69 1.71
C GLY A 113 6.64 0.58 2.07
N ARG A 114 7.02 1.71 1.46
CA ARG A 114 6.20 2.91 1.49
C ARG A 114 4.93 2.71 0.68
N HIS A 115 3.84 3.33 1.11
CA HIS A 115 2.61 3.34 0.32
C HIS A 115 2.86 3.97 -1.05
N SER A 116 2.23 3.43 -2.10
CA SER A 116 2.37 3.97 -3.47
C SER A 116 1.97 5.44 -3.61
N PHE A 117 1.19 5.95 -2.66
CA PHE A 117 0.75 7.34 -2.56
C PHE A 117 1.59 8.19 -1.60
N ASP A 118 2.60 7.63 -0.94
CA ASP A 118 3.57 8.35 -0.12
C ASP A 118 4.70 8.92 -0.99
N VAL A 119 4.29 9.73 -1.97
CA VAL A 119 5.18 10.43 -2.90
C VAL A 119 5.57 11.77 -2.29
N SER A 120 6.85 11.93 -1.96
CA SER A 120 7.44 13.22 -1.61
C SER A 120 7.53 14.09 -2.86
N ASP A 121 6.78 15.19 -2.88
CA ASP A 121 6.80 16.19 -3.96
C ASP A 121 7.16 17.55 -3.33
N PRO A 122 8.45 17.94 -3.38
CA PRO A 122 8.90 19.21 -2.80
C PRO A 122 8.21 20.43 -3.41
N LEU A 123 7.79 20.36 -4.68
CA LEU A 123 7.07 21.46 -5.32
C LEU A 123 5.66 21.58 -4.75
N ARG A 124 4.96 20.45 -4.55
CA ARG A 124 3.65 20.42 -3.89
C ARG A 124 3.72 21.00 -2.48
N GLU A 125 4.78 20.68 -1.72
CA GLU A 125 5.00 21.22 -0.38
C GLU A 125 5.15 22.76 -0.39
N LEU A 126 5.99 23.29 -1.28
CA LEU A 126 6.17 24.74 -1.45
C LEU A 126 4.88 25.44 -1.90
N LEU A 127 4.11 24.81 -2.79
CA LEU A 127 2.83 25.35 -3.26
C LEU A 127 1.81 25.42 -2.12
N HIS A 128 1.71 24.35 -1.31
CA HIS A 128 0.86 24.34 -0.12
C HIS A 128 1.27 25.40 0.91
N GLU A 129 2.56 25.61 1.15
CA GLU A 129 3.02 26.68 2.04
C GLU A 129 2.59 28.06 1.53
N ARG A 130 2.79 28.32 0.23
CA ARG A 130 2.39 29.58 -0.40
C ARG A 130 0.89 29.82 -0.28
N ILE A 131 0.06 28.82 -0.59
CA ILE A 131 -1.40 28.89 -0.47
C ILE A 131 -1.80 29.22 0.97
N ARG A 132 -1.24 28.53 1.97
CA ARG A 132 -1.51 28.80 3.39
C ARG A 132 -1.11 30.22 3.79
N ARG A 133 0.01 30.74 3.28
CA ARG A 133 0.47 32.11 3.55
C ARG A 133 -0.45 33.16 2.91
N GLU A 134 -0.94 32.90 1.70
CA GLU A 134 -1.91 33.77 1.02
C GLU A 134 -3.26 33.76 1.72
N ALA A 135 -3.76 32.60 2.14
CA ALA A 135 -5.01 32.48 2.89
C ALA A 135 -4.97 33.25 4.22
N ARG A 136 -3.88 33.13 4.99
CA ARG A 136 -3.70 33.92 6.23
C ARG A 136 -3.69 35.43 5.98
N ARG A 137 -3.03 35.88 4.90
CA ARG A 137 -3.01 37.30 4.55
C ARG A 137 -4.39 37.83 4.21
N ARG A 138 -5.21 37.04 3.51
CA ARG A 138 -6.60 37.41 3.19
C ARG A 138 -7.49 37.46 4.43
N ALA A 139 -7.41 36.45 5.30
CA ALA A 139 -8.16 36.45 6.56
C ALA A 139 -7.84 37.67 7.44
N VAL A 140 -6.56 38.05 7.55
CA VAL A 140 -6.17 39.27 8.28
C VAL A 140 -6.69 40.54 7.62
N ALA A 141 -6.72 40.60 6.28
CA ALA A 141 -7.26 41.75 5.56
C ALA A 141 -8.80 41.86 5.70
N GLU A 142 -9.50 40.74 5.73
CA GLU A 142 -10.95 40.66 5.97
C GLU A 142 -11.32 41.00 7.43
N ASP A 143 -10.50 40.59 8.42
CA ASP A 143 -10.66 40.99 9.83
C ASP A 143 -10.29 42.47 10.08
N SER A 144 -9.60 43.13 9.14
CA SER A 144 -9.19 44.53 9.23
C SER A 144 -10.12 45.48 8.46
N ASP A 145 -11.27 45.01 7.98
CA ASP A 145 -12.23 45.83 7.24
C ASP A 145 -12.86 46.87 8.20
N PRO A 146 -12.64 48.18 8.00
CA PRO A 146 -12.94 49.22 8.98
C PRO A 146 -14.39 49.75 8.89
N ASP A 147 -15.34 48.95 8.39
CA ASP A 147 -16.75 49.38 8.25
C ASP A 147 -17.56 49.31 9.58
N ASP A 148 -16.90 49.12 10.73
CA ASP A 148 -17.48 49.30 12.09
C ASP A 148 -16.98 50.58 12.80
N GLU A 149 -16.49 51.58 12.06
CA GLU A 149 -16.30 52.94 12.59
C GLU A 149 -17.22 53.93 11.87
N GLY A 150 -18.53 53.87 12.15
CA GLY A 150 -19.45 54.81 11.50
C GLY A 150 -20.88 54.91 12.02
N ARG A 151 -21.23 54.31 13.17
CA ARG A 151 -22.56 54.50 13.78
C ARG A 151 -22.48 55.29 15.08
N GLU A 152 -22.12 56.56 14.93
CA GLU A 152 -22.43 57.56 15.96
C GLU A 152 -23.96 57.63 16.15
N THR A 153 -24.40 57.29 17.35
CA THR A 153 -25.69 57.70 17.94
C THR A 153 -25.33 58.51 19.19
N PRO A 154 -26.05 59.55 19.60
CA PRO A 154 -27.36 60.06 19.14
C PRO A 154 -27.36 61.47 18.54
#